data_AF-A0A2M7C9K8-F1
#
_entry.id   AF-A0A2M7C9K8-F1
#
_cell.length_a   1.000
_cell.length_b   1.000
_cell.length_c   1.000
_cell.angle_alpha   90.00
_cell.angle_beta   90.00
_cell.angle_gamma   90.00
#
_symmetry.space_group_name_H-M   'P 1'
#
loop_
_entity.id
_entity.type
_entity.pdbx_description
1 polymer ?
#
loop_
_entity_poly.entity_id
_entity_poly.type
_entity_poly.pdbx_seq_one_letter_code
_entity_poly.pdbx_strand_id
1 'polypeptide(L)'
;MGVHFLSAAIEYPYGRPVGQVGDREGQRNVLLKTLEVLEKAKKPGEVWHLPFTWPEEPKKTDWQPPRDVTVNQVLFGGYKESQR
;
A
#
# COMPACT_ATOMS: atom_id res chain seq x y z
N MET A 1 -8.09 25.75 17.26
CA MET A 1 -7.97 25.41 15.83
C MET A 1 -7.76 23.90 15.74
N GLY A 2 -8.75 23.16 15.21
CA GLY A 2 -8.61 21.72 15.01
C GLY A 2 -7.80 21.45 13.75
N VAL A 3 -6.91 20.46 13.78
CA VAL A 3 -6.19 20.03 12.58
C VAL A 3 -7.16 19.21 11.74
N HIS A 4 -7.48 19.70 10.55
CA HIS A 4 -8.36 19.01 9.61
C HIS A 4 -7.50 18.35 8.53
N PHE A 5 -7.50 17.03 8.48
CA PHE A 5 -6.72 16.25 7.51
C PHE A 5 -7.61 15.80 6.35
N LEU A 6 -7.06 15.79 5.14
CA LEU A 6 -7.68 15.15 3.98
C LEU A 6 -7.17 13.71 3.89
N SER A 7 -8.07 12.74 3.67
CA SER A 7 -7.73 11.32 3.64
C SER A 7 -8.24 10.65 2.37
N ALA A 8 -7.33 10.03 1.61
CA ALA A 8 -7.68 9.03 0.63
C ALA A 8 -7.68 7.66 1.33
N ALA A 9 -8.86 7.13 1.60
CA ALA A 9 -9.01 5.81 2.21
C ALA A 9 -8.85 4.76 1.12
N ILE A 10 -7.73 4.04 1.20
CA ILE A 10 -7.44 2.91 0.34
C ILE A 10 -7.71 1.68 1.18
N GLU A 11 -8.75 0.95 0.84
CA GLU A 11 -9.08 -0.33 1.49
C GLU A 11 -8.20 -1.46 0.94
N TYR A 12 -6.94 -1.14 0.67
CA TYR A 12 -5.94 -2.10 0.24
C TYR A 12 -5.32 -2.78 1.47
N PRO A 13 -5.38 -4.10 1.58
CA PRO A 13 -5.16 -4.73 2.87
C PRO A 13 -3.69 -4.78 3.36
N TYR A 14 -3.57 -4.86 4.69
CA TYR A 14 -2.36 -5.02 5.50
C TYR A 14 -1.22 -4.01 5.25
N GLY A 15 -1.53 -2.71 5.27
CA GLY A 15 -0.48 -1.68 5.34
C GLY A 15 0.34 -1.55 4.06
N ARG A 16 -0.27 -1.88 2.91
CA ARG A 16 0.29 -1.62 1.57
C ARG A 16 -0.43 -0.40 0.97
N PRO A 17 -0.14 0.83 1.43
CA PRO A 17 -0.87 2.03 1.03
C PRO A 17 -0.74 2.34 -0.47
N VAL A 18 0.18 1.67 -1.17
CA VAL A 18 0.45 1.89 -2.60
C VAL A 18 0.05 0.71 -3.47
N GLY A 19 -0.60 -0.34 -2.96
CA GLY A 19 -1.00 -1.51 -3.77
C GLY A 19 -0.12 -2.76 -3.60
N GLN A 20 -0.30 -3.77 -4.45
CA GLN A 20 0.38 -5.06 -4.36
C GLN A 20 1.84 -4.98 -4.81
N VAL A 21 2.75 -5.68 -4.12
CA VAL A 21 4.16 -5.75 -4.52
C VAL A 21 4.30 -6.52 -5.84
N GLY A 22 5.08 -5.97 -6.77
CA GLY A 22 5.26 -6.53 -8.11
C GLY A 22 4.18 -6.12 -9.12
N ASP A 23 3.03 -5.62 -8.68
CA ASP A 23 1.99 -5.09 -9.55
C ASP A 23 2.20 -3.60 -9.84
N ARG A 24 3.12 -3.32 -10.78
CA ARG A 24 3.48 -1.94 -11.16
C ARG A 24 2.29 -1.13 -11.66
N GLU A 25 1.38 -1.72 -12.42
CA GLU A 25 0.22 -1.01 -12.97
C GLU A 25 -0.80 -0.67 -11.87
N GLY A 26 -1.12 -1.64 -11.01
CA GLY A 26 -1.97 -1.42 -9.85
C GLY A 26 -1.41 -0.33 -8.94
N GLN A 27 -0.11 -0.37 -8.65
CA GLN A 27 0.55 0.66 -7.83
C GLN A 27 0.43 2.06 -8.43
N ARG A 28 0.67 2.19 -9.73
CA ARG A 28 0.51 3.46 -10.44
C ARG A 28 -0.94 3.97 -10.36
N ASN A 29 -1.91 3.10 -10.54
CA ASN A 29 -3.33 3.47 -10.49
C ASN A 29 -3.75 3.94 -9.10
N VAL A 30 -3.29 3.28 -8.04
CA VAL A 30 -3.52 3.71 -6.65
C VAL A 30 -3.01 5.13 -6.44
N LEU A 31 -1.75 5.39 -6.81
CA LEU A 31 -1.14 6.72 -6.65
C LEU A 31 -1.90 7.81 -7.40
N LEU A 32 -2.28 7.56 -8.66
CA LEU A 32 -3.04 8.53 -9.45
C LEU A 32 -4.40 8.85 -8.84
N LYS A 33 -5.11 7.83 -8.34
CA LYS A 33 -6.40 8.05 -7.66
C LYS A 33 -6.26 8.79 -6.34
N THR A 34 -5.18 8.56 -5.59
CA THR A 34 -4.88 9.36 -4.40
C THR A 34 -4.63 10.83 -4.75
N LEU A 35 -3.87 11.10 -5.82
CA LEU A 35 -3.64 12.47 -6.30
C LEU A 35 -4.94 13.15 -6.76
N GLU A 36 -5.84 12.40 -7.41
CA GLU A 36 -7.17 12.89 -7.80
C GLU A 36 -8.01 13.32 -6.58
N VAL A 37 -7.89 12.63 -5.43
CA VAL A 37 -8.55 13.06 -4.18
C VAL A 37 -7.98 14.40 -3.69
N LEU A 38 -6.66 14.59 -3.77
CA LEU A 38 -6.04 15.87 -3.41
C LEU A 38 -6.52 17.01 -4.31
N GLU A 39 -6.71 16.75 -5.60
CA GLU A 39 -7.21 17.73 -6.56
C GLU A 39 -8.69 18.07 -6.33
N LYS A 40 -9.52 17.07 -6.01
CA LYS A 40 -10.99 17.20 -6.03
C LYS A 40 -11.63 17.46 -4.67
N ALA A 41 -10.92 17.24 -3.57
CA ALA A 41 -11.44 17.51 -2.24
C ALA A 41 -11.81 18.99 -2.08
N LYS A 42 -13.00 19.26 -1.55
CA LYS A 42 -13.55 20.61 -1.44
C LYS A 42 -13.41 21.20 -0.04
N LYS A 43 -13.36 20.36 0.98
CA LYS A 43 -13.17 20.75 2.38
C LYS A 43 -12.16 19.86 3.09
N PRO A 44 -11.41 20.43 4.06
CA PRO A 44 -10.62 19.64 4.99
C PRO A 44 -11.49 18.61 5.73
N GLY A 45 -10.94 17.43 6.03
CA GLY A 45 -11.68 16.37 6.72
C GLY A 45 -12.45 15.41 5.80
N GLU A 46 -12.43 15.60 4.48
CA GLU A 46 -13.04 14.63 3.56
C GLU A 46 -12.32 13.28 3.58
N VAL A 47 -13.11 12.21 3.49
CA VAL A 47 -12.63 10.84 3.35
C VAL A 47 -13.20 10.26 2.06
N TRP A 48 -12.31 9.88 1.14
CA TRP A 48 -12.69 9.29 -0.13
C TRP A 48 -12.29 7.82 -0.15
N HIS A 49 -13.27 6.93 -0.29
CA HIS A 49 -13.04 5.49 -0.41
C HIS A 49 -12.71 5.16 -1.86
N LEU A 50 -11.47 4.76 -2.11
CA LEU A 50 -11.01 4.41 -3.46
C LEU A 50 -11.44 2.97 -3.81
N PRO A 51 -11.81 2.68 -5.09
CA PRO A 51 -12.41 1.42 -5.49
C PRO A 51 -11.38 0.30 -5.71
N PHE A 52 -10.36 0.21 -4.86
CA PHE A 52 -9.35 -0.84 -4.95
C PHE A 52 -9.66 -1.96 -3.96
N THR A 53 -9.64 -3.20 -4.46
CA THR A 53 -9.92 -4.39 -3.67
C THR A 53 -8.74 -5.35 -3.72
N TRP A 54 -8.75 -6.31 -2.79
CA TRP A 54 -7.78 -7.38 -2.79
C TRP A 54 -7.98 -8.30 -4.00
N PRO A 55 -6.92 -8.69 -4.72
CA PRO A 55 -7.04 -9.66 -5.81
C PRO A 55 -7.32 -11.08 -5.29
N GLU A 56 -6.94 -11.38 -4.05
CA GLU A 56 -7.11 -12.71 -3.43
C GLU A 56 -8.03 -12.64 -2.20
N GLU A 57 -8.31 -13.76 -1.53
CA GLU A 57 -8.99 -13.73 -0.24
C GLU A 57 -7.98 -13.47 0.89
N PRO A 58 -8.23 -12.61 1.89
CA PRO A 58 -7.28 -12.28 2.96
C PRO A 58 -6.71 -13.44 3.78
N LYS A 59 -7.30 -14.63 3.67
CA LYS A 59 -6.85 -15.87 4.34
C LYS A 59 -5.78 -16.61 3.54
N LYS A 60 -5.67 -16.40 2.23
CA LYS A 60 -4.92 -17.26 1.29
C LYS A 60 -3.48 -16.83 1.07
N THR A 61 -2.99 -16.01 1.97
CA THR A 61 -2.18 -14.93 1.48
C THR A 61 -0.94 -14.71 2.29
N ASP A 62 0.17 -14.68 1.57
CA ASP A 62 1.50 -14.87 2.12
C ASP A 62 2.17 -13.53 2.43
N TRP A 63 1.55 -12.71 3.29
CA TRP A 63 2.11 -11.42 3.71
C TRP A 63 3.24 -11.58 4.71
N GLN A 64 3.17 -12.66 5.48
CA GLN A 64 4.16 -12.92 6.50
C GLN A 64 5.39 -13.48 5.80
N PRO A 65 6.59 -12.97 6.11
CA PRO A 65 7.79 -13.67 5.70
C PRO A 65 7.72 -15.11 6.23
N PRO A 66 8.29 -16.09 5.51
CA PRO A 66 8.33 -17.47 5.96
C PRO A 66 8.77 -17.55 7.43
N ARG A 67 8.10 -18.37 8.24
CA ARG A 67 8.34 -18.42 9.70
C ARG A 67 9.80 -18.67 10.09
N ASP A 68 10.59 -19.24 9.18
CA ASP A 68 11.97 -19.65 9.42
C ASP A 68 13.02 -18.62 8.93
N VAL A 69 12.60 -17.46 8.41
CA VAL A 69 13.55 -16.40 8.03
C VAL A 69 13.65 -15.32 9.10
N THR A 70 14.89 -14.98 9.45
CA THR A 70 15.19 -13.87 10.37
C THR A 70 14.96 -12.52 9.69
N VAL A 71 14.66 -11.47 10.48
CA VAL A 71 14.45 -10.10 9.97
C VAL A 71 15.61 -9.62 9.08
N ASN A 72 16.85 -9.97 9.42
CA ASN A 72 18.02 -9.62 8.60
C ASN A 72 18.04 -10.34 7.25
N GLN A 73 17.58 -11.58 7.18
CA GLN A 73 17.50 -12.31 5.91
C GLN A 73 16.39 -11.74 5.02
N VAL A 74 15.25 -11.35 5.61
CA VAL A 74 14.13 -10.71 4.89
C VAL A 74 14.55 -9.35 4.32
N LEU A 75 15.23 -8.51 5.11
CA LEU A 75 15.53 -7.13 4.73
C LEU A 75 16.81 -6.99 3.90
N PHE A 76 17.80 -7.87 4.08
CA PHE A 76 19.14 -7.70 3.52
C PHE A 76 19.66 -8.93 2.74
N GLY A 77 18.86 -10.00 2.60
CA GLY A 77 19.26 -11.22 1.89
C GLY A 77 19.68 -10.95 0.44
N GLY A 78 18.81 -10.31 -0.34
CA GLY A 78 19.08 -9.97 -1.75
C GLY A 78 20.14 -8.88 -1.95
N TYR A 79 20.37 -8.02 -0.95
CA TYR A 79 21.43 -7.01 -1.02
C TYR A 79 22.81 -7.66 -1.08
N LYS A 80 23.07 -8.72 -0.28
CA LYS A 80 24.35 -9.44 -0.29
C LYS A 80 24.60 -10.18 -1.61
N GLU A 81 23.56 -10.69 -2.26
CA GLU A 81 23.66 -11.41 -3.53
C GLU A 81 23.98 -10.48 -4.71
N SER A 82 23.50 -9.24 -4.69
CA SER A 82 23.81 -8.23 -5.71
C SER A 82 25.25 -7.68 -5.68
N GLN A 83 26.01 -7.97 -4.63
CA GLN A 83 27.39 -7.51 -4.45
C GLN A 83 28.43 -8.58 -4.82
N ARG A 84 28.02 -9.64 -5.51
CA ARG A 84 28.86 -10.77 -5.91
C ARG A 84 29.07 -10.83 -7.41
#